data_AF-A0A968X4K4-F1
#
_entry.id   AF-A0A968X4K4-F1
#
_cell.length_a   1.000
_cell.length_b   1.000
_cell.length_c   1.000
_cell.angle_alpha   90.00
_cell.angle_beta   90.00
_cell.angle_gamma   90.00
#
_symmetry.space_group_name_H-M   'P 1'
#
loop_
_entity.id
_entity.type
_entity.pdbx_description
1 polymer ?
#
loop_
_entity_poly.entity_id
_entity_poly.type
_entity_poly.pdbx_seq_one_letter_code
_entity_poly.pdbx_strand_id
1 'polypeptide(L)' 'MKNTATLYRGHNIERVGHGKRVTFTTEINEKPWSAATLTLAKAGIDAWIDGGVEPE' A
#
# COMPACT_ATOMS: atom_id res chain seq x y z
N MET A 1 2.55 3.27 -26.69
CA MET A 1 1.74 2.42 -25.78
C MET A 1 1.63 3.15 -24.45
N LYS A 2 0.42 3.43 -23.95
CA LYS A 2 0.22 4.06 -22.65
C LYS A 2 0.68 3.07 -21.59
N ASN A 3 1.77 3.39 -20.88
CA ASN A 3 2.22 2.61 -19.74
C ASN A 3 1.20 2.85 -18.63
N THR A 4 0.19 1.98 -18.51
CA THR A 4 -0.75 2.02 -17.39
C THR A 4 0.05 1.64 -16.15
N ALA A 5 0.58 2.65 -15.46
CA ALA A 5 1.27 2.45 -14.20
C ALA A 5 0.35 1.70 -13.25
N THR A 6 0.70 0.46 -12.94
CA THR A 6 -0.03 -0.33 -11.96
C THR A 6 0.29 0.28 -10.60
N LEU A 7 -0.74 0.72 -9.86
CA LEU A 7 -0.57 1.25 -8.51
C LEU A 7 -0.61 0.09 -7.50
N TYR A 8 0.37 0.01 -6.59
CA TYR A 8 0.32 -0.86 -5.42
C TYR A 8 0.19 0.01 -4.17
N ARG A 9 -0.94 -0.11 -3.47
CA ARG A 9 -1.23 0.67 -2.25
C ARG A 9 -1.01 2.18 -2.44
N GLY A 10 -1.35 2.70 -3.63
CA GLY A 10 -1.18 4.12 -3.97
C GLY A 10 0.21 4.52 -4.48
N HIS A 11 1.16 3.58 -4.57
CA HIS A 11 2.50 3.83 -5.10
C HIS A 11 2.65 3.29 -6.53
N ASN A 12 3.38 4.02 -7.37
CA ASN A 12 3.67 3.59 -8.74
C ASN A 12 4.57 2.35 -8.71
N ILE A 13 4.11 1.27 -9.34
CA ILE A 13 4.94 0.08 -9.56
C ILE A 13 5.55 0.16 -10.95
N GLU A 14 6.86 -0.04 -11.01
CA GLU A 14 7.58 -0.29 -12.25
C GLU A 14 7.74 -1.80 -12.46
N ARG A 15 7.41 -2.23 -13.68
CA ARG A 15 7.66 -3.60 -14.12
C ARG A 15 9.06 -3.65 -14.72
N VAL A 16 9.99 -4.32 -14.05
CA VAL A 16 11.38 -4.47 -14.49
C VAL A 16 11.61 -5.91 -14.98
N GLY A 17 12.14 -6.04 -16.20
CA GLY A 17 12.47 -7.32 -16.84
C GLY A 17 11.55 -7.74 -18.00
N HIS A 18 11.99 -8.73 -18.77
CA HIS A 18 11.25 -9.33 -19.88
C HIS A 18 11.37 -10.87 -19.85
N GLY A 19 10.29 -11.58 -20.20
CA GLY A 19 10.28 -13.06 -20.29
C GLY A 19 9.78 -13.78 -19.03
N LYS A 20 10.40 -14.91 -18.66
CA LYS A 20 9.96 -15.84 -17.59
C LYS A 20 10.05 -15.28 -16.16
N ARG A 21 10.83 -14.21 -15.94
CA ARG A 21 10.93 -13.52 -14.64
C ARG A 21 10.65 -12.04 -14.84
N VAL A 22 9.73 -11.54 -14.04
CA VAL A 22 9.36 -10.13 -13.98
C VAL A 22 9.46 -9.72 -12.53
N THR A 23 10.15 -8.63 -12.26
CA THR A 23 10.23 -8.02 -10.93
C THR A 23 9.37 -6.76 -10.94
N PHE A 24 8.65 -6.54 -9.85
CA PHE A 24 7.86 -5.34 -9.63
C PHE A 24 8.54 -4.51 -8.54
N THR A 25 8.91 -3.28 -8.86
CA THR A 25 9.62 -2.37 -7.95
C THR A 25 8.79 -1.14 -7.70
N THR A 26 8.80 -0.63 -6.47
CA THR A 26 8.13 0.63 -6.10
C THR A 26 9.05 1.42 -5.18
N GLU A 27 9.07 2.74 -5.34
CA GLU A 27 9.72 3.64 -4.40
C GLU A 27 8.70 4.13 -3.38
N ILE A 28 9.03 4.01 -2.10
CA ILE A 28 8.16 4.40 -0.98
C ILE A 28 8.89 5.45 -0.16
N ASN A 29 8.36 6.66 -0.13
CA ASN A 29 8.87 7.68 0.77
C ASN A 29 8.36 7.39 2.19
N GLU A 30 9.30 7.22 3.11
CA GLU A 30 9.05 6.75 4.48
C GLU A 30 8.09 7.65 5.26
N LYS A 31 8.26 8.98 5.19
CA LYS A 31 7.42 9.93 5.95
C LYS A 31 5.94 9.90 5.56
N PRO A 32 5.56 10.07 4.28
CA PRO A 32 4.16 9.99 3.88
C PRO A 32 3.60 8.58 4.03
N TRP A 33 4.41 7.54 3.81
CA TRP A 33 3.96 6.15 3.99
C TRP A 33 3.65 5.82 5.44
N SER A 34 4.53 6.21 6.38
CA SER A 34 4.31 6.02 7.81
C SER A 34 3.10 6.82 8.31
N ALA A 35 2.94 8.07 7.84
CA ALA A 35 1.77 8.87 8.17
C ALA A 35 0.47 8.22 7.68
N ALA A 36 0.41 7.79 6.41
CA ALA A 36 -0.77 7.15 5.85
C ALA A 36 -1.08 5.80 6.55
N THR A 37 -0.04 5.01 6.82
CA THR A 37 -0.18 3.73 7.54
C THR A 37 -0.70 3.94 8.96
N LEU A 38 -0.18 4.95 9.68
CA LEU A 38 -0.65 5.30 11.01
C LEU A 38 -2.12 5.74 11.00
N THR A 39 -2.52 6.59 10.05
CA THR A 39 -3.92 7.01 9.90
C THR A 39 -4.85 5.83 9.66
N LEU A 40 -4.48 4.91 8.76
CA LEU A 40 -5.27 3.71 8.46
C LEU A 40 -5.35 2.77 9.66
N ALA A 41 -4.24 2.55 10.36
CA ALA A 41 -4.21 1.74 11.57
C ALA A 41 -5.12 2.33 12.65
N LYS A 42 -5.04 3.65 12.86
CA LYS A 42 -5.91 4.35 13.81
C LYS A 42 -7.39 4.20 13.44
N ALA A 43 -7.74 4.41 12.17
CA ALA A 43 -9.13 4.26 11.72
C ALA A 43 -9.66 2.84 11.91
N GLY A 44 -8.83 1.82 11.69
CA GLY A 44 -9.21 0.42 11.95
C GLY A 44 -9.43 0.14 13.44
N ILE A 45 -8.54 0.65 14.30
CA ILE A 45 -8.67 0.54 15.76
C ILE A 45 -9.93 1.26 16.25
N ASP A 46 -10.15 2.50 15.81
CA ASP A 46 -11.32 3.30 16.19
C ASP A 46 -12.61 2.55 15.77
N ALA A 47 -12.65 1.94 14.58
CA ALA A 47 -13.78 1.13 14.13
C ALA A 47 -13.99 -0.16 14.95
N TRP A 48 -12.92 -0.81 15.42
CA TRP A 48 -13.03 -1.96 16.33
C TRP A 48 -13.59 -1.56 17.69
N ILE A 49 -13.12 -0.43 18.23
CA ILE A 49 -13.61 0.15 19.48
C ILE A 49 -15.09 0.51 19.35
N ASP A 50 -15.47 1.26 18.32
CA ASP A 50 -16.85 1.69 18.09
C ASP A 50 -17.79 0.50 17.84
N GLY A 51 -17.28 -0.55 17.19
CA GLY A 51 -18.01 -1.80 16.97
C GLY A 51 -18.11 -2.69 18.21
N GLY A 52 -17.34 -2.43 19.27
CA GLY A 52 -17.27 -3.25 20.48
C GLY A 52 -16.72 -4.66 20.24
N VAL A 53 -15.90 -4.84 19.18
CA VAL A 53 -15.32 -6.14 18.82
C VAL A 53 -13.84 -6.11 19.13
N GLU A 54 -13.41 -6.95 20.05
CA GLU A 54 -12.00 -7.17 20.33
C GLU A 54 -11.41 -8.10 19.25
N PRO A 55 -10.30 -7.72 18.59
CA PRO A 55 -9.62 -8.59 17.64
C PRO A 55 -9.02 -9.82 18.37
N GLU A 56 -9.17 -11.01 17.79
CA GLU A 56 -8.54 -12.25 18.28
C GLU A 56 -7.01 -12.24 18.18
#